data_AF-A0AAN9A8K7-F1
#
_entry.id   AF-A0AAN9A8K7-F1
#
_cell.length_a   1.000
_cell.length_b   1.000
_cell.length_c   1.000
_cell.angle_alpha   90.00
_cell.angle_beta   90.00
_cell.angle_gamma   90.00
#
_symmetry.space_group_name_H-M   'P 1'
#
loop_
_entity.id
_entity.type
_entity.pdbx_description
1 polymer ?
#
loop_
_entity_poly.entity_id
_entity_poly.type
_entity_poly.pdbx_seq_one_letter_code
_entity_poly.pdbx_strand_id
1 'polypeptide(L)'
;SVKEKKVELEKNLEKLQKKFEKEQQNLAQQQEKRRSQLQKSHTKLVKKYSSSKGSEPAGAGPMKEGSQELSTMQEELEERLEDLDKSYQASLNELMQTHIIAEKKLQEKYHEPIFSALDKAMKMSQTSQLKTLQALHDKQVEDIKRRAEEQHREKRKGLGKTTCDKEELSRKKREISKQIVAEGIQERQKLTDIHDKKKAELEKQHEEIRNQYEEEKQKEKKRIESEYDERRSKSAPTVSS
;
A
#
# COMPACT_ATOMS: atom_id res chain seq x y z
N SER A 1 8.40 -8.89 -6.48
CA SER A 1 8.84 -7.48 -6.43
C SER A 1 7.74 -6.61 -5.81
N VAL A 2 8.04 -5.36 -5.42
CA VAL A 2 7.01 -4.41 -4.91
C VAL A 2 5.88 -4.24 -5.93
N LYS A 3 6.22 -4.11 -7.22
CA LYS A 3 5.28 -3.96 -8.33
C LYS A 3 4.34 -5.17 -8.43
N GLU A 4 4.87 -6.39 -8.39
CA GLU A 4 4.05 -7.61 -8.41
C GLU A 4 3.06 -7.65 -7.25
N LYS A 5 3.49 -7.28 -6.04
CA LYS A 5 2.61 -7.28 -4.85
C LYS A 5 1.49 -6.25 -4.95
N LYS A 6 1.76 -5.07 -5.51
CA LYS A 6 0.73 -4.07 -5.80
C LYS A 6 -0.28 -4.56 -6.85
N VAL A 7 0.20 -5.13 -7.95
CA VAL A 7 -0.67 -5.70 -9.00
C VAL A 7 -1.52 -6.85 -8.46
N GLU A 8 -0.97 -7.67 -7.57
CA GLU A 8 -1.70 -8.77 -6.94
C GLU A 8 -2.82 -8.26 -6.02
N LEU A 9 -2.54 -7.21 -5.22
CA LEU A 9 -3.53 -6.52 -4.40
C LEU A 9 -4.66 -5.93 -5.27
N GLU A 10 -4.33 -5.17 -6.32
CA GLU A 10 -5.30 -4.55 -7.23
C GLU A 10 -6.23 -5.59 -7.86
N LYS A 11 -5.68 -6.70 -8.36
CA LYS A 11 -6.47 -7.81 -8.93
C LYS A 11 -7.41 -8.43 -7.90
N ASN A 12 -6.99 -8.54 -6.64
CA ASN A 12 -7.83 -9.12 -5.60
C ASN A 12 -8.92 -8.16 -5.12
N LEU A 13 -8.63 -6.86 -5.07
CA LEU A 13 -9.64 -5.81 -4.83
C LEU A 13 -10.69 -5.80 -5.94
N GLU A 14 -10.26 -5.85 -7.21
CA GLU A 14 -11.20 -5.89 -8.35
C GLU A 14 -12.11 -7.13 -8.30
N LYS A 15 -11.56 -8.30 -7.92
CA LYS A 15 -12.36 -9.51 -7.74
C LYS A 15 -13.36 -9.37 -6.59
N LEU A 16 -12.97 -8.73 -5.49
CA LEU A 16 -13.84 -8.51 -4.35
C LEU A 16 -14.98 -7.55 -4.72
N GLN A 17 -14.68 -6.46 -5.43
CA GLN A 17 -15.65 -5.52 -5.97
C GLN A 17 -16.67 -6.20 -6.88
N LYS A 18 -16.23 -7.03 -7.82
CA LYS A 18 -17.14 -7.79 -8.72
C LYS A 18 -18.07 -8.75 -7.96
N LYS A 19 -17.59 -9.35 -6.86
CA LYS A 19 -18.44 -10.21 -6.01
C LYS A 19 -19.50 -9.38 -5.30
N PHE A 20 -19.11 -8.25 -4.72
CA PHE A 20 -20.03 -7.33 -4.06
C PHE A 20 -21.12 -6.81 -5.01
N GLU A 21 -20.76 -6.36 -6.21
CA GLU A 21 -21.71 -5.91 -7.23
C GLU A 21 -22.72 -7.00 -7.61
N LYS A 22 -22.25 -8.24 -7.75
CA LYS A 22 -23.12 -9.38 -8.06
C LYS A 22 -24.08 -9.69 -6.91
N GLU A 23 -23.61 -9.67 -5.66
CA GLU A 23 -24.47 -9.89 -4.49
C GLU A 23 -25.48 -8.76 -4.31
N GLN A 24 -25.09 -7.52 -4.54
CA GLN A 24 -25.98 -6.36 -4.53
C GLN A 24 -27.08 -6.48 -5.59
N GLN A 25 -26.72 -6.88 -6.82
CA GLN A 25 -27.70 -7.10 -7.89
C GLN A 25 -28.68 -8.23 -7.54
N ASN A 26 -28.19 -9.33 -6.97
CA ASN A 26 -29.04 -10.44 -6.54
C ASN A 26 -30.02 -10.01 -5.44
N LEU A 27 -29.57 -9.20 -4.49
CA LEU A 27 -30.41 -8.68 -3.41
C LEU A 27 -31.52 -7.76 -3.96
N ALA A 28 -31.18 -6.87 -4.90
CA ALA A 28 -32.14 -6.00 -5.58
C ALA A 28 -33.20 -6.82 -6.36
N GLN A 29 -32.78 -7.81 -7.13
CA GLN A 29 -33.71 -8.70 -7.85
C GLN A 29 -34.61 -9.50 -6.91
N GLN A 30 -34.11 -9.90 -5.74
CA GLN A 30 -34.91 -10.62 -4.75
C GLN A 30 -35.96 -9.71 -4.12
N GLN A 31 -35.61 -8.46 -3.80
CA GLN A 31 -36.55 -7.46 -3.29
C GLN A 31 -37.67 -7.20 -4.32
N GLU A 32 -37.33 -6.99 -5.59
CA GLU A 32 -38.32 -6.70 -6.63
C GLU A 32 -39.31 -7.86 -6.81
N LYS A 33 -38.80 -9.10 -6.79
CA LYS A 33 -39.63 -10.31 -6.85
C LYS A 33 -40.59 -10.40 -5.66
N ARG A 34 -40.11 -10.17 -4.44
CA ARG A 34 -40.95 -10.19 -3.21
C ARG A 34 -42.01 -9.09 -3.26
N ARG A 35 -41.64 -7.88 -3.67
CA ARG A 35 -42.55 -6.73 -3.85
C ARG A 35 -43.66 -7.05 -4.85
N SER A 36 -43.31 -7.57 -6.03
CA SER A 36 -44.28 -7.98 -7.06
C SER A 36 -45.22 -9.09 -6.56
N GLN A 37 -44.70 -10.06 -5.81
CA GLN A 37 -45.53 -11.13 -5.22
C GLN A 37 -46.54 -10.59 -4.21
N LEU A 38 -46.11 -9.66 -3.35
CA LEU A 38 -46.95 -9.00 -2.35
C LEU A 38 -48.09 -8.19 -2.99
N GLN A 39 -47.77 -7.41 -4.02
CA GLN A 39 -48.77 -6.63 -4.76
C GLN A 39 -49.77 -7.54 -5.50
N LYS A 40 -49.28 -8.64 -6.09
CA LYS A 40 -50.13 -9.63 -6.77
C LYS A 40 -51.04 -10.37 -5.79
N SER A 41 -50.56 -10.74 -4.60
CA SER A 41 -51.37 -11.42 -3.59
C SER A 41 -52.47 -10.48 -3.06
N HIS A 42 -52.14 -9.22 -2.77
CA HIS A 42 -53.14 -8.21 -2.41
C HIS A 42 -54.19 -8.00 -3.48
N THR A 43 -53.79 -7.82 -4.75
CA THR A 43 -54.72 -7.67 -5.88
C THR A 43 -55.70 -8.85 -5.98
N LYS A 44 -55.22 -10.08 -5.76
CA LYS A 44 -56.08 -11.28 -5.75
C LYS A 44 -57.04 -11.31 -4.57
N LEU A 45 -56.59 -10.90 -3.38
CA LEU A 45 -57.41 -10.82 -2.18
C LEU A 45 -58.52 -9.79 -2.33
N VAL A 46 -58.19 -8.58 -2.79
CA VAL A 46 -59.17 -7.52 -3.09
C VAL A 46 -60.22 -8.01 -4.09
N LYS A 47 -59.80 -8.63 -5.20
CA LYS A 47 -60.75 -9.19 -6.19
C LYS A 47 -61.68 -10.27 -5.60
N LYS A 48 -61.15 -11.18 -4.78
CA LYS A 48 -61.97 -12.21 -4.10
C LYS A 48 -62.97 -11.58 -3.15
N TYR A 49 -62.53 -10.61 -2.35
CA TYR A 49 -63.36 -9.90 -1.39
C TYR A 49 -64.51 -9.16 -2.10
N SER A 50 -64.19 -8.38 -3.14
CA SER A 50 -65.20 -7.67 -3.96
C SER A 50 -66.16 -8.60 -4.71
N SER A 51 -65.73 -9.81 -5.09
CA SER A 51 -66.59 -10.79 -5.77
C SER A 51 -67.51 -11.53 -4.79
N SER A 52 -67.14 -11.66 -3.52
CA SER A 52 -67.94 -12.38 -2.50
C SER A 52 -69.04 -11.54 -1.86
N LYS A 53 -68.86 -10.20 -1.74
CA LYS A 53 -69.89 -9.29 -1.22
C LYS A 53 -70.92 -8.83 -2.27
N GLY A 54 -70.82 -9.30 -3.51
CA GLY A 54 -71.75 -8.98 -4.59
C GLY A 54 -73.05 -9.81 -4.64
N SER A 55 -73.27 -10.71 -3.67
CA SER A 55 -74.36 -11.70 -3.70
C SER A 55 -75.27 -11.70 -2.46
N GLU A 56 -75.49 -10.57 -1.79
CA GLU A 56 -76.56 -10.45 -0.78
C GLU A 56 -77.67 -9.48 -1.23
N PRO A 57 -78.96 -9.87 -1.12
CA PRO A 57 -80.07 -9.05 -1.55
C PRO A 57 -80.36 -7.92 -0.56
N ALA A 58 -80.83 -6.80 -1.11
CA ALA A 58 -81.21 -5.56 -0.47
C ALA A 58 -81.97 -5.73 0.88
N GLY A 59 -81.33 -5.34 1.97
CA GLY A 59 -81.96 -5.21 3.30
C GLY A 59 -81.01 -4.52 4.29
N ALA A 60 -81.16 -3.20 4.46
CA ALA A 60 -80.71 -2.37 5.58
C ALA A 60 -79.34 -2.70 6.27
N GLY A 61 -78.26 -2.04 5.79
CA GLY A 61 -76.92 -1.92 6.43
C GLY A 61 -75.95 -3.09 6.10
N PRO A 62 -74.60 -2.91 5.96
CA PRO A 62 -73.71 -1.76 6.17
C PRO A 62 -72.76 -1.50 4.96
N MET A 63 -73.01 -0.49 4.11
CA MET A 63 -72.02 -0.09 3.08
C MET A 63 -70.72 0.49 3.70
N LYS A 64 -70.75 0.93 4.96
CA LYS A 64 -69.59 1.48 5.67
C LYS A 64 -68.54 0.41 6.03
N GLU A 65 -68.95 -0.81 6.39
CA GLU A 65 -68.00 -1.86 6.84
C GLU A 65 -67.16 -2.40 5.68
N GLY A 66 -67.73 -2.61 4.50
CA GLY A 66 -66.97 -3.09 3.33
C GLY A 66 -65.93 -2.09 2.81
N SER A 67 -66.19 -0.78 2.96
CA SER A 67 -65.20 0.26 2.64
C SER A 67 -64.09 0.34 3.68
N GLN A 68 -64.40 0.11 4.95
CA GLN A 68 -63.43 0.11 6.04
C GLN A 68 -62.49 -1.10 5.93
N GLU A 69 -63.01 -2.28 5.60
CA GLU A 69 -62.22 -3.51 5.47
C GLU A 69 -61.28 -3.49 4.24
N LEU A 70 -61.68 -2.83 3.14
CA LEU A 70 -60.80 -2.56 2.00
C LEU A 70 -59.69 -1.55 2.36
N SER A 71 -59.99 -0.55 3.19
CA SER A 71 -58.99 0.41 3.69
C SER A 71 -57.95 -0.30 4.57
N THR A 72 -58.40 -1.14 5.50
CA THR A 72 -57.48 -1.90 6.37
C THR A 72 -56.60 -2.86 5.57
N MET A 73 -57.14 -3.52 4.53
CA MET A 73 -56.33 -4.38 3.65
C MET A 73 -55.24 -3.60 2.88
N GLN A 74 -55.54 -2.35 2.48
CA GLN A 74 -54.59 -1.48 1.81
C GLN A 74 -53.50 -0.99 2.78
N GLU A 75 -53.88 -0.61 4.01
CA GLU A 75 -52.94 -0.23 5.07
C GLU A 75 -52.00 -1.40 5.43
N GLU A 76 -52.52 -2.63 5.54
CA GLU A 76 -51.69 -3.84 5.77
C GLU A 76 -50.71 -4.11 4.61
N LEU A 77 -51.10 -3.84 3.35
CA LEU A 77 -50.17 -3.97 2.23
C LEU A 77 -49.04 -2.95 2.34
N GLU A 78 -49.39 -1.71 2.67
CA GLU A 78 -48.44 -0.60 2.77
C GLU A 78 -47.44 -0.84 3.91
N GLU A 79 -47.91 -1.28 5.07
CA GLU A 79 -47.06 -1.70 6.19
C GLU A 79 -46.10 -2.84 5.80
N ARG A 80 -46.61 -3.89 5.13
CA ARG A 80 -45.75 -4.99 4.67
C ARG A 80 -44.75 -4.58 3.59
N LEU A 81 -45.09 -3.60 2.75
CA LEU A 81 -44.16 -3.04 1.76
C LEU A 81 -43.08 -2.21 2.44
N GLU A 82 -43.43 -1.42 3.45
CA GLU A 82 -42.45 -0.70 4.27
C GLU A 82 -41.51 -1.65 5.00
N ASP A 83 -42.03 -2.71 5.62
CA ASP A 83 -41.20 -3.72 6.29
C ASP A 83 -40.26 -4.44 5.33
N LEU A 84 -40.73 -4.72 4.10
CA LEU A 84 -39.90 -5.29 3.06
C LEU A 84 -38.77 -4.33 2.64
N ASP A 85 -39.07 -3.04 2.49
CA ASP A 85 -38.08 -2.03 2.15
C ASP A 85 -37.09 -1.81 3.31
N LYS A 86 -37.54 -1.78 4.56
CA LYS A 86 -36.67 -1.75 5.77
C LYS A 86 -35.74 -2.97 5.83
N SER A 87 -36.29 -4.16 5.59
CA SER A 87 -35.50 -5.41 5.55
C SER A 87 -34.45 -5.39 4.44
N TYR A 88 -34.81 -4.92 3.24
CA TYR A 88 -33.87 -4.77 2.12
C TYR A 88 -32.74 -3.79 2.45
N GLN A 89 -33.07 -2.62 3.02
CA GLN A 89 -32.07 -1.64 3.44
C GLN A 89 -31.13 -2.20 4.51
N ALA A 90 -31.65 -2.94 5.49
CA ALA A 90 -30.84 -3.61 6.51
C ALA A 90 -29.85 -4.62 5.88
N SER A 91 -30.32 -5.49 4.99
CA SER A 91 -29.46 -6.44 4.27
C SER A 91 -28.44 -5.75 3.36
N LEU A 92 -28.80 -4.65 2.71
CA LEU A 92 -27.89 -3.89 1.86
C LEU A 92 -26.77 -3.23 2.69
N ASN A 93 -27.13 -2.67 3.86
CA ASN A 93 -26.16 -2.10 4.79
C ASN A 93 -25.22 -3.17 5.34
N GLU A 94 -25.72 -4.34 5.74
CA GLU A 94 -24.89 -5.46 6.20
C GLU A 94 -23.91 -5.93 5.12
N LEU A 95 -24.38 -6.05 3.86
CA LEU A 95 -23.54 -6.39 2.72
C LEU A 95 -22.44 -5.35 2.50
N MET A 96 -22.78 -4.05 2.55
CA MET A 96 -21.82 -2.95 2.43
C MET A 96 -20.77 -2.98 3.53
N GLN A 97 -21.19 -3.15 4.78
CA GLN A 97 -20.31 -3.23 5.95
C GLN A 97 -19.34 -4.42 5.83
N THR A 98 -19.85 -5.56 5.40
CA THR A 98 -19.06 -6.78 5.18
C THR A 98 -18.02 -6.56 4.08
N HIS A 99 -18.41 -5.91 2.98
CA HIS A 99 -17.51 -5.57 1.88
C HIS A 99 -16.38 -4.64 2.32
N ILE A 100 -16.71 -3.55 3.02
CA ILE A 100 -15.74 -2.59 3.58
C ILE A 100 -14.73 -3.29 4.50
N ILE A 101 -15.20 -4.19 5.38
CA ILE A 101 -14.33 -4.96 6.28
C ILE A 101 -13.42 -5.90 5.48
N ALA A 102 -13.94 -6.55 4.44
CA ALA A 102 -13.16 -7.45 3.59
C ALA A 102 -12.07 -6.70 2.81
N GLU A 103 -12.39 -5.52 2.27
CA GLU A 103 -11.44 -4.65 1.59
C GLU A 103 -10.33 -4.17 2.54
N LYS A 104 -10.68 -3.70 3.75
CA LYS A 104 -9.71 -3.28 4.79
C LYS A 104 -8.73 -4.40 5.09
N LYS A 105 -9.25 -5.59 5.42
CA LYS A 105 -8.43 -6.79 5.72
C LYS A 105 -7.52 -7.17 4.56
N LEU A 106 -8.00 -7.02 3.33
CA LEU A 106 -7.20 -7.32 2.15
C LEU A 106 -6.06 -6.31 1.98
N GLN A 107 -6.31 -5.02 2.16
CA GLN A 107 -5.25 -4.01 2.12
C GLN A 107 -4.21 -4.23 3.24
N GLU A 108 -4.66 -4.45 4.46
CA GLU A 108 -3.78 -4.75 5.60
C GLU A 108 -2.92 -6.00 5.36
N LYS A 109 -3.50 -7.05 4.76
CA LYS A 109 -2.77 -8.28 4.40
C LYS A 109 -1.63 -8.03 3.41
N TYR A 110 -1.79 -7.11 2.47
CA TYR A 110 -0.75 -6.79 1.47
C TYR A 110 0.21 -5.69 1.92
N HIS A 111 -0.14 -4.92 2.96
CA HIS A 111 0.73 -3.89 3.54
C HIS A 111 2.11 -4.47 3.92
N GLU A 112 2.16 -5.47 4.79
CA GLU A 112 3.44 -6.02 5.27
C GLU A 112 4.29 -6.65 4.14
N PRO A 113 3.75 -7.47 3.22
CA PRO A 113 4.52 -7.98 2.09
C PRO A 113 5.08 -6.91 1.15
N ILE A 114 4.34 -5.81 0.91
CA ILE A 114 4.79 -4.71 0.07
C ILE A 114 5.97 -3.99 0.74
N PHE A 115 5.82 -3.62 2.01
CA PHE A 115 6.86 -2.93 2.77
C PHE A 115 8.08 -3.81 3.00
N SER A 116 7.91 -5.11 3.29
CA SER A 116 9.01 -6.07 3.38
C SER A 116 9.81 -6.18 2.06
N ALA A 117 9.12 -6.19 0.91
CA ALA A 117 9.80 -6.19 -0.39
C ALA A 117 10.56 -4.88 -0.64
N LEU A 118 10.03 -3.74 -0.17
CA LEU A 118 10.67 -2.44 -0.26
C LEU A 118 11.91 -2.35 0.65
N ASP A 119 11.82 -2.81 1.90
CA ASP A 119 12.95 -2.89 2.84
C ASP A 119 14.10 -3.73 2.28
N LYS A 120 13.77 -4.90 1.70
CA LYS A 120 14.77 -5.75 1.06
C LYS A 120 15.47 -5.02 -0.09
N ALA A 121 14.72 -4.35 -0.97
CA ALA A 121 15.29 -3.59 -2.08
C ALA A 121 16.17 -2.44 -1.61
N MET A 122 15.73 -1.71 -0.58
CA MET A 122 16.49 -0.64 0.07
C MET A 122 17.82 -1.17 0.62
N LYS A 123 17.79 -2.20 1.48
CA LYS A 123 19.01 -2.80 2.08
C LYS A 123 19.99 -3.31 1.02
N MET A 124 19.47 -3.94 -0.05
CA MET A 124 20.30 -4.37 -1.17
C MET A 124 20.98 -3.19 -1.87
N SER A 125 20.25 -2.10 -2.12
CA SER A 125 20.80 -0.88 -2.71
C SER A 125 21.89 -0.26 -1.83
N GLN A 126 21.61 -0.06 -0.54
CA GLN A 126 22.55 0.51 0.44
C GLN A 126 23.83 -0.33 0.54
N THR A 127 23.70 -1.66 0.60
CA THR A 127 24.84 -2.58 0.59
C THR A 127 25.67 -2.45 -0.69
N SER A 128 25.01 -2.32 -1.85
CA SER A 128 25.69 -2.14 -3.14
C SER A 128 26.43 -0.80 -3.22
N GLN A 129 25.86 0.26 -2.67
CA GLN A 129 26.46 1.59 -2.62
C GLN A 129 27.74 1.59 -1.77
N LEU A 130 27.70 0.99 -0.57
CA LEU A 130 28.88 0.85 0.28
C LEU A 130 29.98 0.01 -0.37
N LYS A 131 29.62 -1.11 -1.01
CA LYS A 131 30.59 -1.94 -1.77
C LYS A 131 31.24 -1.16 -2.90
N THR A 132 30.46 -0.35 -3.62
CA THR A 132 30.96 0.49 -4.71
C THR A 132 31.93 1.56 -4.17
N LEU A 133 31.59 2.19 -3.05
CA LEU A 133 32.45 3.18 -2.40
C LEU A 133 33.79 2.56 -1.97
N GLN A 134 33.76 1.37 -1.36
CA GLN A 134 34.97 0.64 -0.98
C GLN A 134 35.82 0.28 -2.21
N ALA A 135 35.21 -0.25 -3.26
CA ALA A 135 35.93 -0.61 -4.49
C ALA A 135 36.60 0.59 -5.16
N LEU A 136 35.97 1.78 -5.10
CA LEU A 136 36.57 3.02 -5.58
C LEU A 136 37.79 3.43 -4.74
N HIS A 137 37.70 3.30 -3.41
CA HIS A 137 38.83 3.57 -2.52
C HIS A 137 40.01 2.63 -2.79
N ASP A 138 39.75 1.32 -2.88
CA ASP A 138 40.77 0.31 -3.14
C ASP A 138 41.49 0.59 -4.47
N LYS A 139 40.73 0.92 -5.52
CA LYS A 139 41.30 1.32 -6.81
C LYS A 139 42.19 2.56 -6.70
N GLN A 140 41.75 3.58 -5.97
CA GLN A 140 42.53 4.80 -5.76
C GLN A 140 43.81 4.54 -4.97
N VAL A 141 43.79 3.64 -3.99
CA VAL A 141 44.98 3.20 -3.24
C VAL A 141 45.98 2.51 -4.18
N GLU A 142 45.53 1.60 -5.03
CA GLU A 142 46.40 0.95 -6.02
C GLU A 142 46.99 1.96 -7.02
N ASP A 143 46.20 2.96 -7.43
CA ASP A 143 46.68 4.03 -8.30
C ASP A 143 47.76 4.91 -7.63
N ILE A 144 47.66 5.16 -6.32
CA ILE A 144 48.70 5.87 -5.55
C ILE A 144 49.98 5.04 -5.51
N LYS A 145 49.88 3.74 -5.19
CA LYS A 145 51.05 2.83 -5.14
C LYS A 145 51.78 2.81 -6.48
N ARG A 146 51.05 2.61 -7.57
CA ARG A 146 51.60 2.60 -8.93
C ARG A 146 52.27 3.93 -9.28
N ARG A 147 51.65 5.07 -8.95
CA ARG A 147 52.25 6.40 -9.17
C ARG A 147 53.53 6.60 -8.36
N ALA A 148 53.56 6.15 -7.11
CA ALA A 148 54.75 6.23 -6.25
C ALA A 148 55.91 5.39 -6.80
N GLU A 149 55.64 4.18 -7.31
CA GLU A 149 56.65 3.31 -7.94
C GLU A 149 57.22 3.93 -9.24
N GLU A 150 56.36 4.49 -10.10
CA GLU A 150 56.79 5.19 -11.32
C GLU A 150 57.68 6.39 -10.98
N GLN A 151 57.25 7.24 -10.03
CA GLN A 151 58.04 8.37 -9.56
C GLN A 151 59.39 7.92 -8.98
N HIS A 152 59.42 6.81 -8.25
CA HIS A 152 60.64 6.24 -7.69
C HIS A 152 61.61 5.78 -8.77
N ARG A 153 61.09 5.13 -9.81
CA ARG A 153 61.88 4.70 -10.97
C ARG A 153 62.48 5.89 -11.71
N GLU A 154 61.68 6.91 -12.01
CA GLU A 154 62.14 8.09 -12.76
C GLU A 154 63.14 8.94 -11.97
N LYS A 155 62.88 9.21 -10.67
CA LYS A 155 63.83 9.92 -9.81
C LYS A 155 65.17 9.17 -9.69
N ARG A 156 65.17 7.83 -9.58
CA ARG A 156 66.40 7.01 -9.55
C ARG A 156 67.18 7.06 -10.87
N LYS A 157 66.50 7.02 -12.02
CA LYS A 157 67.14 7.17 -13.33
C LYS A 157 67.80 8.55 -13.49
N GLY A 158 67.12 9.61 -13.04
CA GLY A 158 67.64 10.97 -13.07
C GLY A 158 68.95 11.13 -12.28
N LEU A 159 68.99 10.58 -11.06
CA LEU A 159 70.20 10.61 -10.22
C LEU A 159 71.42 9.93 -10.86
N GLY A 160 71.21 8.82 -11.56
CA GLY A 160 72.29 8.10 -12.23
C GLY A 160 72.95 8.89 -13.37
N LYS A 161 72.27 9.92 -13.90
CA LYS A 161 72.81 10.80 -14.96
C LYS A 161 73.58 12.00 -14.40
N THR A 162 73.32 12.40 -13.16
CA THR A 162 73.81 13.66 -12.58
C THR A 162 74.84 13.49 -11.46
N THR A 163 74.97 12.28 -10.90
CA THR A 163 75.88 12.01 -9.77
C THR A 163 76.84 10.88 -10.14
N CYS A 164 78.12 11.21 -10.35
CA CYS A 164 79.18 10.25 -10.69
C CYS A 164 79.79 9.56 -9.46
N ASP A 165 79.76 10.21 -8.29
CA ASP A 165 80.24 9.63 -7.04
C ASP A 165 79.29 8.52 -6.56
N LYS A 166 79.85 7.33 -6.34
CA LYS A 166 79.09 6.11 -6.02
C LYS A 166 78.45 6.14 -4.63
N GLU A 167 79.12 6.73 -3.65
CA GLU A 167 78.64 6.82 -2.26
C GLU A 167 77.54 7.87 -2.17
N GLU A 168 77.76 9.04 -2.79
CA GLU A 168 76.79 10.11 -2.87
C GLU A 168 75.53 9.70 -3.65
N LEU A 169 75.70 8.98 -4.77
CA LEU A 169 74.58 8.41 -5.52
C LEU A 169 73.78 7.42 -4.66
N SER A 170 74.45 6.59 -3.86
CA SER A 170 73.80 5.64 -2.96
C SER A 170 73.05 6.35 -1.83
N ARG A 171 73.63 7.41 -1.24
CA ARG A 171 72.99 8.25 -0.23
C ARG A 171 71.72 8.89 -0.78
N LYS A 172 71.80 9.56 -1.93
CA LYS A 172 70.65 10.21 -2.59
C LYS A 172 69.54 9.21 -2.95
N LYS A 173 69.89 8.01 -3.44
CA LYS A 173 68.89 6.95 -3.70
C LYS A 173 68.14 6.52 -2.43
N ARG A 174 68.83 6.40 -1.29
CA ARG A 174 68.20 6.09 0.01
C ARG A 174 67.27 7.21 0.45
N GLU A 175 67.68 8.47 0.33
CA GLU A 175 66.89 9.63 0.70
C GLU A 175 65.60 9.75 -0.13
N ILE A 176 65.71 9.63 -1.45
CA ILE A 176 64.54 9.61 -2.35
C ILE A 176 63.58 8.46 -2.01
N SER A 177 64.12 7.30 -1.63
CA SER A 177 63.27 6.17 -1.24
C SER A 177 62.50 6.47 0.04
N LYS A 178 63.14 7.08 1.04
CA LYS A 178 62.47 7.53 2.27
C LYS A 178 61.40 8.58 1.99
N GLN A 179 61.72 9.57 1.14
CA GLN A 179 60.79 10.63 0.78
C GLN A 179 59.54 10.09 0.08
N ILE A 180 59.70 9.23 -0.93
CA ILE A 180 58.56 8.66 -1.67
C ILE A 180 57.68 7.79 -0.76
N VAL A 181 58.29 7.01 0.15
CA VAL A 181 57.52 6.24 1.13
C VAL A 181 56.73 7.16 2.05
N ALA A 182 57.33 8.24 2.56
CA ALA A 182 56.64 9.21 3.41
C ALA A 182 55.49 9.92 2.68
N GLU A 183 55.72 10.38 1.44
CA GLU A 183 54.71 10.99 0.57
C GLU A 183 53.56 10.02 0.28
N GLY A 184 53.86 8.76 -0.05
CA GLY A 184 52.85 7.73 -0.30
C GLY A 184 52.04 7.37 0.95
N ILE A 185 52.65 7.32 2.13
CA ILE A 185 51.93 7.13 3.40
C ILE A 185 50.97 8.30 3.64
N GLN A 186 51.43 9.53 3.44
CA GLN A 186 50.62 10.73 3.65
C GLN A 186 49.45 10.82 2.65
N GLU A 187 49.68 10.53 1.37
CA GLU A 187 48.61 10.52 0.35
C GLU A 187 47.59 9.42 0.63
N ARG A 188 48.05 8.22 1.04
CA ARG A 188 47.14 7.13 1.45
C ARG A 188 46.31 7.53 2.67
N GLN A 189 46.91 8.14 3.69
CA GLN A 189 46.18 8.58 4.89
C GLN A 189 45.10 9.60 4.52
N LYS A 190 45.43 10.62 3.72
CA LYS A 190 44.45 11.61 3.24
C LYS A 190 43.30 10.95 2.48
N LEU A 191 43.61 9.95 1.65
CA LEU A 191 42.60 9.22 0.90
C LEU A 191 41.67 8.41 1.83
N THR A 192 42.23 7.76 2.85
CA THR A 192 41.46 7.06 3.89
C THR A 192 40.56 8.03 4.66
N ASP A 193 41.07 9.17 5.10
CA ASP A 193 40.27 10.18 5.82
C ASP A 193 39.08 10.67 4.97
N ILE A 194 39.29 10.89 3.66
CA ILE A 194 38.23 11.26 2.72
C ILE A 194 37.21 10.14 2.55
N HIS A 195 37.67 8.89 2.41
CA HIS A 195 36.80 7.73 2.29
C HIS A 195 35.92 7.56 3.52
N ASP A 196 36.50 7.65 4.71
CA ASP A 196 35.77 7.48 5.97
C ASP A 196 34.73 8.58 6.16
N LYS A 197 35.07 9.82 5.80
CA LYS A 197 34.10 10.93 5.78
C LYS A 197 32.94 10.65 4.82
N LYS A 198 33.22 10.21 3.60
CA LYS A 198 32.19 9.87 2.60
C LYS A 198 31.32 8.69 3.04
N LYS A 199 31.94 7.68 3.66
CA LYS A 199 31.24 6.51 4.20
C LYS A 199 30.30 6.93 5.32
N ALA A 200 30.75 7.74 6.26
CA ALA A 200 29.92 8.24 7.36
C ALA A 200 28.73 9.10 6.84
N GLU A 201 28.96 9.95 5.84
CA GLU A 201 27.89 10.73 5.20
C GLU A 201 26.87 9.83 4.48
N LEU A 202 27.36 8.82 3.75
CA LEU A 202 26.50 7.86 3.06
C LEU A 202 25.67 7.01 4.04
N GLU A 203 26.27 6.56 5.15
CA GLU A 203 25.58 5.84 6.22
C GLU A 203 24.52 6.70 6.90
N LYS A 204 24.79 8.00 7.09
CA LYS A 204 23.81 8.96 7.60
C LYS A 204 22.62 9.11 6.64
N GLN A 205 22.87 9.24 5.34
CA GLN A 205 21.79 9.27 4.33
C GLN A 205 20.99 7.96 4.32
N HIS A 206 21.65 6.81 4.49
CA HIS A 206 20.96 5.53 4.61
C HIS A 206 20.04 5.47 5.84
N GLU A 207 20.45 6.05 6.95
CA GLU A 207 19.63 6.14 8.16
C GLU A 207 18.42 7.05 7.96
N GLU A 208 18.61 8.22 7.34
CA GLU A 208 17.50 9.12 6.99
C GLU A 208 16.46 8.41 6.10
N ILE A 209 16.90 7.64 5.11
CA ILE A 209 16.00 6.84 4.26
C ILE A 209 15.30 5.73 5.06
N ARG A 210 15.97 5.08 6.02
CA ARG A 210 15.35 4.07 6.89
C ARG A 210 14.25 4.69 7.77
N ASN A 211 14.49 5.89 8.30
CA ASN A 211 13.52 6.63 9.09
C ASN A 211 12.30 7.01 8.23
N GLN A 212 12.52 7.57 7.04
CA GLN A 212 11.45 7.88 6.08
C GLN A 212 10.64 6.64 5.69
N TYR A 213 11.31 5.50 5.50
CA TYR A 213 10.64 4.23 5.21
C TYR A 213 9.68 3.83 6.35
N GLU A 214 10.12 3.93 7.61
CA GLU A 214 9.29 3.58 8.76
C GLU A 214 8.15 4.58 8.95
N GLU A 215 8.41 5.88 8.77
CA GLU A 215 7.38 6.92 8.79
C GLU A 215 6.30 6.67 7.73
N GLU A 216 6.68 6.41 6.48
CA GLU A 216 5.74 6.11 5.40
C GLU A 216 5.02 4.78 5.63
N LYS A 217 5.67 3.78 6.23
CA LYS A 217 5.01 2.53 6.66
C LYS A 217 3.89 2.80 7.65
N GLN A 218 4.17 3.54 8.72
CA GLN A 218 3.17 3.85 9.73
C GLN A 218 2.08 4.78 9.21
N LYS A 219 2.44 5.78 8.41
CA LYS A 219 1.51 6.71 7.77
C LYS A 219 0.54 5.99 6.84
N GLU A 220 1.04 5.06 6.01
CA GLU A 220 0.20 4.27 5.12
C GLU A 220 -0.75 3.37 5.90
N LYS A 221 -0.28 2.72 6.97
CA LYS A 221 -1.13 1.92 7.85
C LYS A 221 -2.26 2.74 8.46
N LYS A 222 -1.95 3.93 8.98
CA LYS A 222 -2.96 4.87 9.53
C LYS A 222 -3.92 5.37 8.46
N ARG A 223 -3.44 5.61 7.23
CA ARG A 223 -4.28 6.02 6.11
C ARG A 223 -5.32 4.95 5.79
N ILE A 224 -4.90 3.70 5.69
CA ILE A 224 -5.82 2.55 5.48
C ILE A 224 -6.86 2.52 6.61
N GLU A 225 -6.42 2.59 7.86
CA GLU A 225 -7.34 2.57 9.00
C GLU A 225 -8.38 3.70 8.94
N SER A 226 -7.95 4.94 8.78
CA SER A 226 -8.83 6.12 8.68
C SER A 226 -9.80 6.04 7.51
N GLU A 227 -9.31 5.67 6.32
CA GLU A 227 -10.12 5.58 5.10
C GLU A 227 -11.27 4.58 5.26
N TYR A 228 -10.99 3.40 5.81
CA TYR A 228 -12.01 2.37 6.01
C TYR A 228 -12.94 2.68 7.18
N ASP A 229 -12.45 3.30 8.25
CA ASP A 229 -13.30 3.70 9.38
C ASP A 229 -14.25 4.84 9.00
N GLU A 230 -13.82 5.78 8.17
CA GLU A 230 -14.69 6.81 7.57
C GLU A 230 -15.76 6.20 6.65
N ARG A 231 -15.36 5.28 5.75
CA ARG A 231 -16.30 4.57 4.86
C ARG A 231 -17.31 3.76 5.66
N ARG A 232 -16.88 3.12 6.73
CA ARG A 232 -17.73 2.35 7.65
C ARG A 232 -18.73 3.24 8.37
N SER A 233 -18.29 4.40 8.84
CA SER A 233 -19.14 5.37 9.54
C SER A 233 -20.20 5.97 8.61
N LYS A 234 -19.85 6.27 7.35
CA LYS A 234 -20.79 6.76 6.33
C LYS A 234 -21.83 5.73 5.88
N SER A 235 -21.51 4.44 5.99
CA SER A 235 -22.41 3.33 5.64
C SER A 235 -23.16 2.77 6.85
N ALA A 236 -22.97 3.34 8.05
CA ALA A 236 -23.83 3.04 9.19
C ALA A 236 -25.18 3.74 8.96
N PRO A 237 -26.32 3.07 9.20
CA PRO A 237 -27.61 3.73 9.10
C PRO A 237 -27.63 4.90 10.08
N THR A 238 -27.94 6.10 9.60
CA THR A 238 -28.32 7.22 10.46
C THR A 238 -29.57 6.79 11.21
N VAL A 239 -29.40 6.42 12.48
CA VAL A 239 -30.51 6.23 13.41
C VAL A 239 -31.13 7.61 13.62
N SER A 240 -32.08 7.98 12.76
CA SER A 240 -32.98 9.10 13.06
C SER A 240 -33.82 8.65 14.24
N SER A 241 -33.49 9.20 15.42
CA SER A 241 -34.33 9.17 16.62
C SER A 241 -35.55 10.06 16.44
#